data_AF-A0A3B9HAX5-F1
#
_entry.id   AF-A0A3B9HAX5-F1
#
_cell.length_a   1.000
_cell.length_b   1.000
_cell.length_c   1.000
_cell.angle_alpha   90.00
_cell.angle_beta   90.00
_cell.angle_gamma   90.00
#
_symmetry.space_group_name_H-M   'P 1'
#
loop_
_entity.id
_entity.type
_entity.pdbx_description
1 polymer ?
#
loop_
_entity_poly.entity_id
_entity_poly.type
_entity_poly.pdbx_seq_one_letter_code
_entity_poly.pdbx_strand_id
1 'polypeptide(L)'
;MQFAAKLISYTFHPIFMPAIGFVLVMGMGVEFVPFMSQEIKSKILFYLVLPFTVYFPISYLILLRLSKNVSSFNLAIRKERIPLFIGTLIFYVAAYVFARSLVFVLPTIYYSMMIGGILS
;
A
#
# COMPACT_ATOMS: atom_id res chain seq x y z
N MET A 1 -7.05 27.22 7.42
CA MET A 1 -7.42 25.84 7.81
C MET A 1 -7.56 24.87 6.63
N GLN A 2 -8.06 25.30 5.45
CA GLN A 2 -8.24 24.40 4.30
C GLN A 2 -6.95 23.73 3.76
N PHE A 3 -5.82 24.43 3.78
CA PHE A 3 -4.54 23.87 3.33
C PHE A 3 -4.07 22.71 4.22
N ALA A 4 -4.07 22.91 5.55
CA ALA A 4 -3.70 21.88 6.51
C ALA A 4 -4.59 20.64 6.39
N ALA A 5 -5.91 20.82 6.21
CA ALA A 5 -6.85 19.72 6.00
C ALA A 5 -6.51 18.91 4.74
N LYS A 6 -6.24 19.58 3.61
CA LYS A 6 -5.83 18.89 2.38
C LYS A 6 -4.54 18.11 2.54
N LEU A 7 -3.54 18.71 3.21
CA LEU A 7 -2.27 18.04 3.46
C LEU A 7 -2.47 16.75 4.26
N ILE A 8 -3.21 16.83 5.37
CA ILE A 8 -3.53 15.67 6.21
C ILE A 8 -4.27 14.60 5.40
N SER A 9 -5.29 14.98 4.62
CA SER A 9 -6.03 14.03 3.78
C SER A 9 -5.15 13.33 2.74
N TYR A 10 -4.19 14.01 2.14
CA TYR A 10 -3.26 13.39 1.18
C TYR A 10 -2.25 12.48 1.86
N THR A 11 -1.66 12.91 2.97
CA THR A 11 -0.67 12.10 3.71
C THR A 11 -1.28 10.85 4.30
N PHE A 12 -2.49 10.95 4.87
CA PHE A 12 -3.20 9.85 5.49
C PHE A 12 -4.25 9.21 4.56
N HIS A 13 -4.03 9.28 3.25
CA HIS A 13 -4.87 8.55 2.31
C HIS A 13 -4.69 7.04 2.54
N PRO A 14 -5.78 6.22 2.53
CA PRO A 14 -5.72 4.79 2.84
C PRO A 14 -4.66 4.00 2.06
N ILE A 15 -4.43 4.39 0.80
CA ILE A 15 -3.39 3.81 -0.07
C ILE A 15 -1.97 3.84 0.54
N PHE A 16 -1.66 4.86 1.35
CA PHE A 16 -0.35 5.02 1.99
C PHE A 16 -0.27 4.34 3.36
N MET A 17 -1.40 3.97 3.98
CA MET A 17 -1.44 3.42 5.33
C MET A 17 -0.60 2.16 5.50
N PRO A 18 -0.64 1.18 4.56
CA PRO A 18 0.26 0.04 4.56
C PRO A 18 1.75 0.44 4.64
N ALA A 19 2.19 1.41 3.84
CA ALA A 19 3.57 1.86 3.79
C ALA A 19 3.96 2.64 5.05
N ILE A 20 3.09 3.54 5.52
CA ILE A 20 3.31 4.33 6.74
C ILE A 20 3.47 3.40 7.94
N GLY A 21 2.54 2.46 8.15
CA GLY A 21 2.65 1.59 9.31
C GLY A 21 3.80 0.59 9.21
N PHE A 22 4.23 0.18 8.01
CA PHE A 22 5.47 -0.59 7.86
C PHE A 22 6.68 0.20 8.37
N VAL A 23 6.82 1.47 7.96
CA VAL A 23 7.93 2.33 8.39
C VAL A 23 7.91 2.52 9.92
N LEU A 24 6.73 2.76 10.50
CA LEU A 24 6.58 2.89 11.95
C LEU A 24 6.99 1.61 12.68
N VAL A 25 6.44 0.45 12.28
CA VAL A 25 6.74 -0.85 12.92
C VAL A 25 8.24 -1.18 12.81
N MET A 26 8.86 -0.91 11.67
CA MET A 26 10.29 -1.20 11.46
C MET A 26 11.23 -0.24 12.21
N GLY A 27 10.75 0.96 12.54
CA GLY A 27 11.46 1.97 13.32
C GLY A 27 11.29 1.84 14.84
N MET A 28 10.19 1.24 15.30
CA MET A 28 9.87 1.14 16.74
C MET A 28 10.62 0.03 17.50
N GLY A 29 11.45 -0.77 16.82
CA GLY A 29 12.24 -1.82 17.48
C GLY A 29 11.40 -2.95 18.10
N VAL A 30 10.19 -3.19 17.57
CA VAL A 30 9.27 -4.25 18.01
C VAL A 30 9.99 -5.60 18.01
N GLU A 31 9.84 -6.44 19.05
CA GLU A 31 10.66 -7.62 19.42
C GLU A 31 11.14 -8.58 18.30
N PHE A 32 10.49 -8.62 17.13
CA PHE A 32 10.86 -9.47 15.98
C PHE A 32 11.67 -8.76 14.87
N VAL A 33 11.66 -7.43 14.87
CA VAL A 33 12.41 -6.54 13.98
C VAL A 33 13.93 -6.45 14.27
N PRO A 34 14.46 -6.70 15.50
CA PRO A 34 15.90 -6.56 15.80
C PRO A 34 16.80 -7.50 15.00
N PHE A 35 16.29 -8.65 14.55
CA PHE A 35 17.06 -9.64 13.81
C PHE A 35 17.20 -9.32 12.31
N MET A 36 16.54 -8.27 11.83
CA MET A 36 16.61 -7.84 10.44
C MET A 36 17.56 -6.64 10.30
N SER A 37 18.56 -6.78 9.43
CA SER A 37 19.46 -5.66 9.13
C SER A 37 18.71 -4.50 8.47
N GLN A 38 19.22 -3.27 8.65
CA GLN A 38 18.63 -2.08 8.04
C GLN A 38 18.55 -2.18 6.51
N GLU A 39 19.50 -2.88 5.89
CA GLU A 39 19.51 -3.15 4.45
C GLU A 39 18.30 -4.00 4.03
N ILE A 40 17.99 -5.07 4.78
CA ILE A 40 16.84 -5.94 4.47
C ILE A 40 15.54 -5.16 4.66
N LYS A 41 15.40 -4.37 5.75
CA LYS A 41 14.22 -3.51 5.96
C LYS A 41 13.98 -2.57 4.79
N SER A 42 15.06 -1.96 4.30
CA SER A 42 15.02 -1.03 3.16
C SER A 42 14.64 -1.75 1.87
N LYS A 43 15.21 -2.94 1.61
CA LYS A 43 14.85 -3.78 0.47
C LYS A 43 13.36 -4.15 0.49
N ILE A 44 12.83 -4.56 1.64
CA ILE A 44 11.40 -4.90 1.77
C ILE A 44 10.54 -3.64 1.52
N LEU A 45 10.92 -2.49 2.08
CA LEU A 45 10.19 -1.24 1.85
C LEU A 45 10.14 -0.88 0.37
N PHE A 46 11.28 -0.86 -0.32
CA PHE A 46 11.38 -0.37 -1.69
C PHE A 46 10.96 -1.37 -2.76
N TYR A 47 11.11 -2.68 -2.52
CA TYR A 47 10.80 -3.71 -3.52
C TYR A 47 9.48 -4.44 -3.28
N LEU A 48 8.91 -4.36 -2.08
CA LEU A 48 7.65 -5.02 -1.76
C LEU A 48 6.57 -4.03 -1.30
N VAL A 49 6.84 -3.23 -0.27
CA VAL A 49 5.78 -2.41 0.34
C VAL A 49 5.38 -1.27 -0.60
N LEU A 50 6.30 -0.39 -0.96
CA LEU A 50 6.00 0.77 -1.82
C LEU A 50 5.48 0.39 -3.20
N PRO A 51 6.05 -0.62 -3.91
CA PRO A 51 5.55 -1.00 -5.22
C PRO A 51 4.10 -1.45 -5.18
N PHE A 52 3.75 -2.35 -4.27
CA PHE A 52 2.43 -2.97 -4.27
C PHE A 52 1.36 -2.15 -3.55
N THR A 53 1.76 -1.30 -2.59
CA THR A 53 0.79 -0.51 -1.82
C THR A 53 0.50 0.86 -2.42
N VAL A 54 1.46 1.42 -3.17
CA VAL A 54 1.40 2.80 -3.69
C VAL A 54 1.61 2.85 -5.20
N TYR A 55 2.77 2.39 -5.68
CA TYR A 55 3.17 2.62 -7.07
C TYR A 55 2.28 1.88 -8.08
N PHE A 56 2.01 0.59 -7.88
CA PHE A 56 1.17 -0.21 -8.77
C PHE A 56 -0.30 0.24 -8.75
N PRO A 57 -0.95 0.49 -7.60
CA PRO A 57 -2.31 1.03 -7.60
C PRO A 57 -2.41 2.41 -8.30
N ILE A 58 -1.46 3.33 -8.07
CA ILE A 58 -1.46 4.64 -8.73
C ILE A 58 -1.22 4.50 -10.23
N SER A 59 -0.23 3.73 -10.64
CA SER A 59 0.05 3.51 -12.07
C SER A 59 -1.12 2.82 -12.77
N TYR A 60 -1.79 1.88 -12.10
CA TYR A 60 -2.99 1.24 -12.61
C TYR A 60 -4.16 2.23 -12.77
N LEU A 61 -4.37 3.15 -11.83
CA LEU A 61 -5.34 4.23 -11.98
C LEU A 61 -5.02 5.12 -13.20
N ILE A 62 -3.74 5.44 -13.40
CA ILE A 62 -3.30 6.20 -14.59
C ILE A 62 -3.59 5.41 -15.87
N LEU A 63 -3.32 4.10 -15.90
CA LEU A 63 -3.64 3.25 -17.04
C LEU A 63 -5.14 3.18 -17.31
N LEU A 64 -5.98 3.08 -16.28
CA LEU A 64 -7.44 3.14 -16.42
C LEU A 64 -7.91 4.49 -16.99
N ARG A 65 -7.23 5.58 -16.63
CA ARG A 65 -7.50 6.91 -17.18
C ARG A 65 -7.11 7.00 -18.65
N LEU A 66 -5.92 6.53 -19.02
CA LEU A 66 -5.41 6.54 -20.39
C LEU A 66 -6.24 5.63 -21.32
N SER A 67 -6.70 4.49 -20.81
CA SER A 67 -7.59 3.58 -21.54
C SER A 67 -9.05 4.02 -21.58
N LYS A 68 -9.39 5.19 -21.02
CA LYS A 68 -10.76 5.74 -20.94
C LYS A 68 -11.75 4.86 -20.15
N ASN A 69 -11.27 3.93 -19.33
CA ASN A 69 -12.09 3.17 -18.37
C ASN A 69 -12.54 4.05 -17.19
N VAL A 70 -11.79 5.13 -16.91
CA VAL A 70 -12.10 6.11 -15.88
C VAL A 70 -12.17 7.51 -16.49
N SER A 71 -13.24 8.23 -16.18
CA SER A 71 -13.50 9.58 -16.68
C SER A 71 -12.66 10.66 -15.99
N SER A 72 -12.34 10.48 -14.70
CA SER A 72 -11.54 11.44 -13.90
C SER A 72 -10.87 10.75 -12.71
N PHE A 73 -9.75 11.31 -12.23
CA PHE A 73 -9.07 10.81 -11.02
C PHE A 73 -9.90 10.96 -9.74
N ASN A 74 -10.91 11.83 -9.73
CA ASN A 74 -11.84 11.95 -8.60
C ASN A 74 -12.85 10.80 -8.52
N LEU A 75 -12.92 9.94 -9.54
CA LEU A 75 -13.71 8.70 -9.55
C LEU A 75 -15.16 8.91 -9.09
N ALA A 76 -15.83 9.97 -9.55
CA ALA A 76 -17.19 10.29 -9.10
C ALA A 76 -18.21 9.17 -9.41
N ILE A 77 -17.98 8.41 -10.49
CA ILE A 77 -18.87 7.34 -10.95
C ILE A 77 -18.51 6.02 -10.27
N ARG A 78 -19.46 5.44 -9.52
CA ARG A 78 -19.23 4.22 -8.73
C ARG A 78 -18.79 3.02 -9.57
N LYS A 79 -19.36 2.86 -10.78
CA LYS A 79 -19.04 1.76 -11.70
C LYS A 79 -17.57 1.80 -12.15
N GLU A 80 -16.98 2.99 -12.29
CA GLU A 80 -15.58 3.18 -12.69
C GLU A 80 -14.60 2.78 -11.57
N ARG A 81 -15.07 2.67 -10.32
CA ARG A 81 -14.24 2.27 -9.16
C ARG A 81 -14.01 0.77 -9.07
N ILE A 82 -14.89 -0.04 -9.66
CA ILE A 82 -14.81 -1.51 -9.60
C ILE A 82 -13.49 -2.03 -10.19
N PRO A 83 -13.08 -1.68 -11.42
CA PRO A 83 -11.81 -2.17 -11.96
C PRO A 83 -10.63 -1.71 -11.10
N LEU A 84 -10.62 -0.46 -10.64
CA LEU A 84 -9.58 0.06 -9.74
C LEU A 84 -9.50 -0.74 -8.44
N PHE A 85 -10.63 -1.05 -7.82
CA PHE A 85 -10.70 -1.84 -6.60
C PHE A 85 -10.14 -3.25 -6.81
N ILE A 86 -10.54 -3.91 -7.91
CA ILE A 86 -10.03 -5.24 -8.26
C ILE A 86 -8.52 -5.21 -8.48
N GLY A 87 -8.00 -4.22 -9.22
CA GLY A 87 -6.55 -4.08 -9.43
C GLY A 87 -5.79 -3.86 -8.13
N THR A 88 -6.29 -2.95 -7.27
CA THR A 88 -5.69 -2.68 -5.96
C THR A 88 -5.70 -3.92 -5.06
N LEU A 89 -6.81 -4.64 -5.04
CA LEU A 89 -6.95 -5.93 -4.33
C LEU A 89 -5.89 -6.93 -4.78
N ILE A 90 -5.71 -7.10 -6.10
CA ILE A 90 -4.71 -8.01 -6.67
C ILE A 90 -3.30 -7.62 -6.19
N PHE A 91 -2.96 -6.33 -6.19
CA PHE A 91 -1.64 -5.88 -5.72
C PHE A 91 -1.44 -6.15 -4.23
N TYR A 92 -2.46 -5.94 -3.40
CA TYR A 92 -2.34 -6.16 -1.96
C TYR A 92 -2.27 -7.66 -1.62
N VAL A 93 -3.03 -8.49 -2.33
CA VAL A 93 -2.91 -9.95 -2.24
C VAL A 93 -1.53 -10.42 -2.69
N ALA A 94 -1.01 -9.87 -3.80
CA ALA A 94 0.34 -10.18 -4.26
C ALA A 94 1.39 -9.77 -3.21
N ALA A 95 1.26 -8.60 -2.59
CA ALA A 95 2.14 -8.18 -1.49
C ALA A 95 2.10 -9.16 -0.31
N TYR A 96 0.91 -9.63 0.07
CA TYR A 96 0.72 -10.62 1.12
C TYR A 96 1.41 -11.96 0.77
N VAL A 97 1.20 -12.47 -0.45
CA VAL A 97 1.78 -13.74 -0.91
C VAL A 97 3.30 -13.63 -0.99
N PHE A 98 3.82 -12.56 -1.59
CA PHE A 98 5.27 -12.35 -1.70
C PHE A 98 5.91 -12.19 -0.31
N ALA A 99 5.29 -11.42 0.58
CA ALA A 99 5.73 -11.30 1.97
C ALA A 99 5.84 -12.65 2.69
N ARG A 100 4.87 -13.56 2.46
CA ARG A 100 4.90 -14.92 3.02
C ARG A 100 5.97 -15.82 2.39
N SER A 101 6.31 -15.59 1.13
CA SER A 101 7.36 -16.34 0.42
C SER A 101 8.78 -15.84 0.68
N LEU A 102 8.94 -14.67 1.30
CA LEU A 102 10.26 -14.16 1.66
C LEU A 102 10.91 -15.07 2.71
N VAL A 103 12.23 -15.22 2.60
CA VAL A 103 13.07 -15.96 3.56
C VAL A 103 12.91 -15.43 4.99
N PHE A 104 12.54 -14.15 5.14
CA PHE A 104 12.30 -13.51 6.42
C PHE A 104 10.80 -13.37 6.67
N VAL A 105 10.30 -14.06 7.69
CA VAL A 105 8.92 -13.95 8.13
C VAL A 105 8.68 -12.55 8.68
N LEU A 106 7.91 -11.73 7.95
CA LEU A 106 7.48 -10.43 8.46
C LEU A 106 6.61 -10.58 9.72
N PRO A 107 6.63 -9.60 10.65
CA PRO A 107 5.78 -9.63 11.84
C PRO A 107 4.30 -9.73 11.47
N THR A 108 3.50 -10.43 12.28
CA THR A 108 2.06 -10.67 12.04
C THR A 108 1.27 -9.39 11.73
N ILE A 109 1.64 -8.29 12.39
CA ILE A 109 1.01 -6.97 12.19
C ILE A 109 1.09 -6.50 10.74
N TYR A 110 2.16 -6.81 10.00
CA TYR A 110 2.27 -6.46 8.59
C TYR A 110 1.19 -7.15 7.76
N TYR A 111 0.97 -8.45 7.99
CA TYR A 111 -0.06 -9.21 7.28
C TYR A 111 -1.47 -8.70 7.61
N SER A 112 -1.73 -8.39 8.88
CA SER A 112 -2.99 -7.79 9.31
C SER A 112 -3.24 -6.44 8.64
N MET A 113 -2.19 -5.62 8.46
CA MET A 113 -2.29 -4.34 7.74
C MET A 113 -2.61 -4.52 6.25
N MET A 114 -2.01 -5.49 5.57
CA MET A 114 -2.35 -5.76 4.16
C MET A 114 -3.82 -6.19 4.02
N ILE A 115 -4.30 -7.03 4.95
CA ILE A 115 -5.72 -7.45 4.99
C ILE A 115 -6.63 -6.25 5.28
N GLY A 116 -6.24 -5.36 6.19
CA GLY A 116 -6.98 -4.13 6.46
C GLY A 116 -7.08 -3.22 5.23
N GLY A 117 -5.98 -3.06 4.49
CA GLY A 117 -5.97 -2.28 3.24
C GLY A 117 -6.82 -2.89 2.12
N ILE A 118 -7.01 -4.21 2.12
CA ILE A 118 -7.91 -4.89 1.18
C ILE A 118 -9.38 -4.49 1.40
N LEU A 119 -9.75 -4.16 2.65
CA LEU A 119 -11.13 -3.90 3.05
C LEU A 119 -11.48 -2.39 3.09
N SER A 120 -10.50 -1.51 2.91
CA SER A 120 -10.66 -0.04 2.91
C SER A 120 -11.05 0.52 1.55
#